data_AF-A0A357C678-F1
#
_entry.id   AF-A0A357C678-F1
#
_cell.length_a   1.000
_cell.length_b   1.000
_cell.length_c   1.000
_cell.angle_alpha   90.00
_cell.angle_beta   90.00
_cell.angle_gamma   90.00
#
_symmetry.space_group_name_H-M   'P 1'
#
loop_
_entity.id
_entity.type
_entity.pdbx_description
1 polymer ?
#
loop_
_entity_poly.entity_id
_entity_poly.type
_entity_poly.pdbx_seq_one_letter_code
_entity_poly.pdbx_strand_id
1 'polypeptide(L)'
;MAIGNNNEIEKKLWAAADQLRANSQLSSQEYSVPVLGLIFLRYADHKFTDAEKEITKKQPTGSRRKIGKADYQAKGVMYLPEEARYSHLLNLPEGKNIGKAVNDAMKAIEAENDELKGVLPQTYTRFENDTLVALLKQFSNIPMDMEGDVFGKIYEYFLGKFAASEGKKGGEFFTPTSIVKLIVDVIEPFHGRIYDPACGSGGMFVQSARIVEEHGQRPTDRLTFRGLEKNATTIRLAKM
;
A
#
# COMPACT_ATOMS: atom_id res chain seq x y z
N MET A 1 -23.24 -16.07 3.49
CA MET A 1 -21.82 -15.71 3.27
C MET A 1 -21.59 -14.36 3.91
N ALA A 2 -20.62 -14.25 4.82
CA ALA A 2 -20.44 -13.08 5.68
C ALA A 2 -19.96 -11.85 4.88
N ILE A 3 -20.88 -10.93 4.56
CA ILE A 3 -20.56 -9.56 4.14
C ILE A 3 -20.33 -8.71 5.41
N GLY A 4 -19.53 -9.21 6.36
CA GLY A 4 -19.41 -8.67 7.72
C GLY A 4 -18.05 -7.99 7.97
N ASN A 5 -18.09 -6.78 8.54
CA ASN A 5 -16.99 -6.01 9.15
C ASN A 5 -15.97 -5.22 8.31
N ASN A 6 -15.65 -5.54 7.06
CA ASN A 6 -14.60 -4.76 6.34
C ASN A 6 -14.98 -3.28 6.16
N ASN A 7 -16.24 -3.01 5.78
CA ASN A 7 -16.76 -1.66 5.62
C ASN A 7 -16.71 -0.83 6.92
N GLU A 8 -16.78 -1.45 8.10
CA GLU A 8 -16.70 -0.72 9.38
C GLU A 8 -15.26 -0.36 9.73
N ILE A 9 -14.32 -1.26 9.47
CA ILE A 9 -12.89 -1.02 9.68
C ILE A 9 -12.41 0.11 8.76
N GLU A 10 -12.73 0.05 7.47
CA GLU A 10 -12.40 1.08 6.47
C GLU A 10 -12.95 2.45 6.90
N LYS A 11 -14.22 2.52 7.30
CA LYS A 11 -14.85 3.75 7.79
C LYS A 11 -14.19 4.27 9.07
N LYS A 12 -13.85 3.40 10.02
CA LYS A 12 -13.23 3.79 11.29
C LYS A 12 -11.80 4.32 11.07
N LEU A 13 -11.01 3.64 10.24
CA LEU A 13 -9.66 4.08 9.88
C LEU A 13 -9.71 5.43 9.15
N TRP A 14 -10.63 5.56 8.19
CA TRP A 14 -10.83 6.81 7.46
C TRP A 14 -11.28 7.95 8.38
N ALA A 15 -12.24 7.73 9.28
CA ALA A 15 -12.72 8.76 10.19
C ALA A 15 -11.59 9.29 11.09
N ALA A 16 -10.73 8.39 11.60
CA ALA A 16 -9.57 8.78 12.38
C ALA A 16 -8.55 9.57 11.55
N ALA A 17 -8.23 9.11 10.33
CA ALA A 17 -7.32 9.81 9.44
C ALA A 17 -7.88 11.20 9.02
N ASP A 18 -9.17 11.29 8.67
CA ASP A 18 -9.80 12.53 8.25
C ASP A 18 -9.90 13.54 9.41
N GLN A 19 -10.11 13.07 10.65
CA GLN A 19 -10.03 13.93 11.84
C GLN A 19 -8.62 14.50 12.03
N LEU A 20 -7.59 13.66 11.89
CA LEU A 20 -6.20 14.09 11.98
C LEU A 20 -5.83 15.07 10.84
N ARG A 21 -6.37 14.86 9.64
CA ARG A 21 -6.25 15.78 8.50
C ARG A 21 -6.90 17.14 8.81
N ALA A 22 -8.12 17.14 9.33
CA ALA A 22 -8.88 18.36 9.62
C ALA A 22 -8.18 19.25 10.66
N ASN A 23 -7.38 18.64 11.54
CA ASN A 23 -6.57 19.33 12.54
C ASN A 23 -5.14 19.67 12.04
N SER A 24 -4.82 19.34 10.79
CA SER A 24 -3.53 19.65 10.17
C SER A 24 -3.63 20.89 9.26
N GLN A 25 -2.48 21.51 8.98
CA GLN A 25 -2.38 22.63 8.02
C GLN A 25 -2.20 22.17 6.57
N LEU A 26 -2.35 20.87 6.29
CA LEU A 26 -2.07 20.28 4.99
C LEU A 26 -3.31 20.30 4.09
N SER A 27 -3.11 20.59 2.81
CA SER A 27 -4.17 20.39 1.81
C SER A 27 -4.49 18.90 1.64
N SER A 28 -5.64 18.57 1.05
CA SER A 28 -6.06 17.17 0.83
C SER A 28 -4.98 16.37 0.07
N GLN A 29 -4.37 16.98 -0.94
CA GLN A 29 -3.34 16.35 -1.76
C GLN A 29 -2.02 16.15 -1.00
N GLU A 30 -1.63 17.12 -0.17
CA GLU A 30 -0.41 17.02 0.66
C GLU A 30 -0.55 16.00 1.78
N TYR A 31 -1.79 15.71 2.18
CA TYR A 31 -2.13 14.71 3.17
C TYR A 31 -2.34 13.31 2.58
N SER A 32 -2.95 13.21 1.40
CA SER A 32 -3.39 11.94 0.80
C SER A 32 -2.23 11.01 0.48
N VAL A 33 -1.21 11.51 -0.23
CA VAL A 33 -0.07 10.69 -0.66
C VAL A 33 0.72 10.14 0.53
N PRO A 34 1.10 10.94 1.55
CA PRO A 34 1.81 10.39 2.71
C PRO A 34 1.00 9.37 3.51
N VAL A 35 -0.32 9.55 3.62
CA VAL A 35 -1.20 8.61 4.32
C VAL A 35 -1.31 7.29 3.57
N LEU A 36 -1.50 7.33 2.25
CA LEU A 36 -1.44 6.12 1.41
C LEU A 36 -0.08 5.43 1.53
N GLY A 37 1.02 6.19 1.60
CA GLY A 37 2.36 5.66 1.84
C GLY A 37 2.51 4.96 3.20
N LEU A 38 1.86 5.46 4.27
CA LEU A 38 1.88 4.78 5.58
C LEU A 38 1.07 3.48 5.56
N ILE A 39 -0.06 3.45 4.84
CA ILE A 39 -0.86 2.25 4.65
C ILE A 39 -0.04 1.21 3.86
N PHE A 40 0.63 1.62 2.78
CA PHE A 40 1.57 0.78 2.02
C PHE A 40 2.69 0.24 2.92
N LEU A 41 3.32 1.10 3.73
CA LEU A 41 4.38 0.68 4.66
C LEU A 41 3.89 -0.38 5.65
N ARG A 42 2.67 -0.24 6.18
CA ARG A 42 2.07 -1.22 7.07
C ARG A 42 1.91 -2.58 6.38
N TYR A 43 1.52 -2.59 5.11
CA TYR A 43 1.41 -3.81 4.31
C TYR A 43 2.75 -4.45 4.03
N ALA A 44 3.74 -3.65 3.61
CA ALA A 44 5.11 -4.10 3.39
C ALA A 44 5.68 -4.79 4.65
N ASP A 45 5.49 -4.16 5.81
CA ASP A 45 5.91 -4.69 7.11
C ASP A 45 5.25 -6.03 7.45
N HIS A 46 3.94 -6.15 7.22
CA HIS A 46 3.23 -7.40 7.45
C HIS A 46 3.72 -8.52 6.52
N LYS A 47 3.78 -8.28 5.21
CA LYS A 47 4.24 -9.26 4.22
C LYS A 47 5.67 -9.69 4.48
N PHE A 48 6.55 -8.74 4.84
CA PHE A 48 7.93 -9.03 5.21
C PHE A 48 8.00 -9.90 6.47
N THR A 49 7.25 -9.54 7.51
CA THR A 49 7.21 -10.28 8.78
C THR A 49 6.73 -11.71 8.60
N ASP A 50 5.71 -11.93 7.78
CA ASP A 50 5.21 -13.28 7.49
C ASP A 50 6.19 -14.10 6.66
N ALA A 51 6.82 -13.48 5.67
CA ALA A 51 7.91 -14.11 4.94
C ALA A 51 9.09 -14.49 5.85
N GLU A 52 9.47 -13.61 6.79
CA GLU A 52 10.52 -13.84 7.78
C GLU A 52 10.21 -15.06 8.65
N LYS A 53 8.99 -15.16 9.19
CA LYS A 53 8.53 -16.34 9.96
C LYS A 53 8.63 -17.62 9.14
N GLU A 54 8.15 -17.61 7.91
CA GLU A 54 8.15 -18.80 7.06
C GLU A 54 9.57 -19.23 6.64
N ILE A 55 10.44 -18.28 6.29
CA ILE A 55 11.82 -18.57 5.90
C ILE A 55 12.58 -19.15 7.10
N THR A 56 12.44 -18.51 8.27
CA THR A 56 13.08 -18.96 9.51
C THR A 56 12.61 -20.35 9.92
N LYS A 57 11.29 -20.64 9.82
CA LYS A 57 10.74 -21.96 10.15
C LYS A 57 11.25 -23.07 9.22
N LYS A 58 11.54 -22.75 7.95
CA LYS A 58 12.08 -23.71 6.97
C LYS A 58 13.60 -23.86 7.05
N GLN A 59 14.28 -23.03 7.83
CA GLN A 59 15.73 -23.10 7.98
C GLN A 59 16.13 -24.31 8.85
N PRO A 60 17.01 -25.20 8.37
CA PRO A 60 17.47 -26.34 9.17
C PRO A 60 18.18 -25.87 10.43
N THR A 61 17.92 -26.55 11.55
CA THR A 61 18.63 -26.33 12.81
C THR A 61 20.15 -26.49 12.61
N GLY A 62 20.93 -25.49 12.99
CA GLY A 62 22.39 -25.47 12.80
C GLY A 62 22.88 -24.97 11.44
N SER A 63 21.99 -24.49 10.57
CA SER A 63 22.39 -23.85 9.30
C SER A 63 23.23 -22.59 9.54
N ARG A 64 24.39 -22.52 8.89
CA ARG A 64 25.27 -21.32 8.89
C ARG A 64 24.91 -20.32 7.80
N ARG A 65 23.96 -20.65 6.91
CA ARG A 65 23.50 -19.73 5.85
C ARG A 65 22.79 -18.55 6.51
N LYS A 66 23.22 -17.33 6.20
CA LYS A 66 22.49 -16.12 6.59
C LYS A 66 21.30 -15.92 5.66
N ILE A 67 20.13 -15.63 6.24
CA ILE A 67 18.97 -15.16 5.49
C ILE A 67 19.30 -13.76 4.99
N GLY A 68 19.13 -13.53 3.71
CA GLY A 68 19.41 -12.24 3.07
C GLY A 68 18.26 -11.79 2.18
N LYS A 69 18.40 -10.59 1.63
CA LYS A 69 17.45 -9.95 0.71
C LYS A 69 16.88 -10.88 -0.37
N ALA A 70 17.74 -11.65 -1.03
CA ALA A 70 17.33 -12.56 -2.11
C ALA A 70 16.33 -13.64 -1.66
N ASP A 71 16.34 -14.05 -0.39
CA ASP A 71 15.41 -15.04 0.15
C ASP A 71 13.98 -14.50 0.21
N TYR A 72 13.81 -13.20 0.53
CA TYR A 72 12.53 -12.52 0.55
C TYR A 72 12.02 -12.25 -0.87
N GLN A 73 12.91 -11.75 -1.74
CA GLN A 73 12.57 -11.45 -3.13
C GLN A 73 12.16 -12.71 -3.92
N ALA A 74 12.77 -13.86 -3.63
CA ALA A 74 12.37 -15.14 -4.23
C ALA A 74 10.92 -15.56 -3.90
N LYS A 75 10.34 -14.99 -2.83
CA LYS A 75 8.92 -15.16 -2.48
C LYS A 75 8.01 -14.05 -3.03
N GLY A 76 8.55 -13.13 -3.82
CA GLY A 76 7.82 -11.95 -4.29
C GLY A 76 7.56 -10.92 -3.18
N VAL A 77 8.37 -10.93 -2.11
CA VAL A 77 8.24 -9.99 -0.99
C VAL A 77 9.38 -8.98 -1.03
N MET A 78 9.04 -7.69 -0.99
CA MET A 78 10.01 -6.61 -0.92
C MET A 78 10.86 -6.71 0.35
N TYR A 79 12.14 -6.37 0.25
CA TYR A 79 13.01 -6.37 1.41
C TYR A 79 12.78 -5.11 2.25
N LEU A 80 12.59 -5.28 3.56
CA LEU A 80 12.33 -4.20 4.49
C LEU A 80 13.48 -4.07 5.51
N PRO A 81 14.29 -3.00 5.42
CA PRO A 81 15.32 -2.68 6.39
C PRO A 81 14.76 -2.52 7.81
N GLU A 82 15.60 -2.71 8.84
CA GLU A 82 15.18 -2.65 10.24
C GLU A 82 14.59 -1.28 10.62
N GLU A 83 15.21 -0.21 10.15
CA GLU A 83 14.75 1.17 10.34
C GLU A 83 13.40 1.48 9.70
N ALA A 84 12.99 0.66 8.72
CA ALA A 84 11.72 0.79 8.03
C ALA A 84 10.64 -0.15 8.59
N ARG A 85 10.97 -1.03 9.54
CA ARG A 85 9.99 -1.88 10.22
C ARG A 85 9.04 -1.02 11.03
N TYR A 86 7.76 -1.35 10.98
CA TYR A 86 6.71 -0.56 11.60
C TYR A 86 6.87 -0.49 13.13
N SER A 87 7.34 -1.60 13.72
CA SER A 87 7.68 -1.68 15.14
C SER A 87 8.84 -0.76 15.52
N HIS A 88 9.84 -0.56 14.66
CA HIS A 88 10.94 0.37 14.91
C HIS A 88 10.42 1.80 15.00
N LEU A 89 9.61 2.22 14.03
CA LEU A 89 9.04 3.56 13.96
C LEU A 89 8.12 3.89 15.15
N LEU A 90 7.31 2.91 15.60
CA LEU A 90 6.43 3.08 16.76
C LEU A 90 7.17 3.18 18.10
N ASN A 91 8.36 2.58 18.19
CA ASN A 91 9.15 2.51 19.43
C ASN A 91 10.26 3.57 19.48
N LEU A 92 10.25 4.54 18.57
CA LEU A 92 11.21 5.65 18.62
C LEU A 92 11.06 6.44 19.93
N PRO A 93 12.17 6.87 20.56
CA PRO A 93 12.12 7.68 21.77
C PRO A 93 11.31 8.96 21.60
N GLU A 94 10.64 9.37 22.67
CA GLU A 94 9.90 10.63 22.73
C GLU A 94 10.82 11.82 22.39
N GLY A 95 10.31 12.78 21.61
CA GLY A 95 11.09 13.94 21.13
C GLY A 95 11.95 13.69 19.88
N LYS A 96 12.04 12.45 19.37
CA LYS A 96 12.61 12.22 18.03
C LYS A 96 11.71 12.80 16.93
N ASN A 97 12.32 13.26 15.84
CA ASN A 97 11.59 13.73 14.67
C ASN A 97 11.06 12.51 13.88
N ILE A 98 9.78 12.15 14.09
CA ILE A 98 9.16 11.00 13.44
C ILE A 98 9.03 11.22 11.93
N GLY A 99 8.78 12.45 11.48
CA GLY A 99 8.71 12.78 10.06
C GLY A 99 10.02 12.48 9.32
N LYS A 100 11.16 12.80 9.94
CA LYS A 100 12.48 12.44 9.41
C LYS A 100 12.68 10.92 9.41
N ALA A 101 12.32 10.24 10.49
CA ALA A 101 12.49 8.79 10.58
C ALA A 101 11.67 8.04 9.51
N VAL A 102 10.41 8.45 9.27
CA VAL A 102 9.60 7.85 8.20
C VAL A 102 10.16 8.19 6.82
N ASN A 103 10.64 9.41 6.59
CA ASN A 103 11.33 9.75 5.34
C ASN A 103 12.57 8.87 5.10
N ASP A 104 13.37 8.62 6.13
CA ASP A 104 14.57 7.79 6.04
C ASP A 104 14.19 6.32 5.81
N ALA A 105 13.13 5.82 6.45
CA ALA A 105 12.56 4.50 6.21
C ALA A 105 12.13 4.31 4.75
N MET A 106 11.36 5.26 4.18
CA MET A 106 10.95 5.17 2.77
C MET A 106 12.16 5.14 1.83
N LYS A 107 13.18 5.97 2.07
CA LYS A 107 14.42 5.96 1.28
C LYS A 107 15.16 4.64 1.38
N ALA A 108 15.21 4.05 2.57
CA ALA A 108 15.85 2.75 2.79
C ALA A 108 15.13 1.63 2.02
N ILE A 109 13.79 1.66 1.98
CA ILE A 109 13.00 0.73 1.16
C ILE A 109 13.32 0.91 -0.32
N GLU A 110 13.35 2.14 -0.83
CA GLU A 110 13.67 2.40 -2.24
C GLU A 110 15.09 1.95 -2.62
N ALA A 111 16.06 2.13 -1.72
CA ALA A 111 17.44 1.69 -1.93
C ALA A 111 17.55 0.17 -2.05
N GLU A 112 16.65 -0.56 -1.38
CA GLU A 112 16.63 -2.03 -1.41
C GLU A 112 15.70 -2.60 -2.48
N ASN A 113 14.85 -1.80 -3.11
CA ASN A 113 13.84 -2.29 -4.05
C ASN A 113 13.79 -1.38 -5.29
N ASP A 114 14.54 -1.77 -6.34
CA ASP A 114 14.73 -0.96 -7.57
C ASP A 114 13.41 -0.51 -8.22
N GLU A 115 12.37 -1.34 -8.15
CA GLU A 115 11.04 -1.06 -8.72
C GLU A 115 10.34 0.13 -8.02
N LEU A 116 10.68 0.39 -6.76
CA LEU A 116 10.12 1.45 -5.93
C LEU A 116 10.92 2.75 -5.97
N LYS A 117 12.00 2.83 -6.74
CA LYS A 117 12.84 4.04 -6.79
C LYS A 117 12.04 5.29 -7.19
N GLY A 118 11.99 6.28 -6.31
CA GLY A 118 11.23 7.52 -6.49
C GLY A 118 9.71 7.35 -6.42
N VAL A 119 9.21 6.24 -5.87
CA VAL A 119 7.78 5.93 -5.76
C VAL A 119 7.23 6.34 -4.39
N LEU A 120 7.98 6.12 -3.32
CA LEU A 120 7.49 6.30 -1.97
C LEU A 120 7.53 7.79 -1.56
N PRO A 121 6.50 8.29 -0.86
CA PRO A 121 6.47 9.67 -0.40
C PRO A 121 7.57 9.94 0.64
N GLN A 122 8.16 11.13 0.58
CA GLN A 122 9.23 11.57 1.50
C GLN A 122 8.96 12.97 2.07
N THR A 123 7.68 13.32 2.23
CA THR A 123 7.21 14.63 2.71
C THR A 123 6.66 14.57 4.13
N TYR A 124 7.07 13.59 4.93
CA TYR A 124 6.53 13.37 6.28
C TYR A 124 6.94 14.46 7.27
N THR A 125 8.04 15.17 7.05
CA THR A 125 8.46 16.33 7.89
C THR A 125 7.50 17.52 7.83
N ARG A 126 6.49 17.49 6.95
CA ARG A 126 5.43 18.50 6.88
C ARG A 126 4.31 18.27 7.89
N PHE A 127 4.25 17.09 8.49
CA PHE A 127 3.27 16.75 9.51
C PHE A 127 3.83 17.10 10.88
N GLU A 128 2.93 17.48 11.79
CA GLU A 128 3.25 17.53 13.20
C GLU A 128 3.59 16.11 13.70
N ASN A 129 4.58 16.03 14.58
CA ASN A 129 5.07 14.76 15.13
C ASN A 129 3.92 13.93 15.73
N ASP A 130 3.06 14.56 16.55
CA ASP A 130 1.95 13.89 17.22
C ASP A 130 0.92 13.33 16.23
N THR A 131 0.66 14.06 15.13
CA THR A 131 -0.22 13.62 14.06
C THR A 131 0.31 12.35 13.38
N LEU A 132 1.62 12.30 13.09
CA LEU A 132 2.24 11.11 12.50
C LEU A 132 2.25 9.93 13.45
N VAL A 133 2.56 10.14 14.73
CA VAL A 133 2.51 9.07 15.75
C VAL A 133 1.08 8.52 15.86
N ALA A 134 0.07 9.39 15.86
CA ALA A 134 -1.33 8.97 15.88
C ALA A 134 -1.72 8.17 14.63
N LEU A 135 -1.31 8.61 13.43
CA LEU A 135 -1.52 7.86 12.19
C LEU A 135 -0.85 6.50 12.22
N LEU A 136 0.41 6.44 12.66
CA LEU A 136 1.15 5.19 12.76
C LEU A 136 0.44 4.22 13.70
N LYS A 137 0.04 4.68 14.89
CA LYS A 137 -0.72 3.86 15.86
C LYS A 137 -2.09 3.44 15.33
N GLN A 138 -2.75 4.27 14.51
CA GLN A 138 -4.04 3.92 13.95
C GLN A 138 -3.91 2.80 12.91
N PHE A 139 -2.93 2.90 12.00
CA PHE A 139 -2.73 1.89 10.96
C PHE A 139 -2.02 0.62 11.44
N SER A 140 -1.33 0.64 12.60
CA SER A 140 -0.82 -0.61 13.20
C SER A 140 -1.95 -1.58 13.57
N ASN A 141 -3.15 -1.06 13.83
CA ASN A 141 -4.33 -1.84 14.20
C ASN A 141 -5.09 -2.42 12.98
N ILE A 142 -4.56 -2.29 11.76
CA ILE A 142 -5.15 -2.95 10.59
C ILE A 142 -5.06 -4.47 10.80
N PRO A 143 -6.19 -5.21 10.75
CA PRO A 143 -6.21 -6.65 10.98
C PRO A 143 -5.74 -7.38 9.72
N MET A 144 -4.43 -7.55 9.60
CA MET A 144 -3.80 -8.12 8.42
C MET A 144 -3.99 -9.65 8.30
N ASP A 145 -4.34 -10.34 9.39
CA ASP A 145 -4.51 -11.80 9.44
C ASP A 145 -5.93 -12.28 9.05
N MET A 146 -6.79 -11.39 8.56
CA MET A 146 -8.16 -11.73 8.16
C MET A 146 -8.21 -12.41 6.78
N GLU A 147 -9.20 -13.28 6.57
CA GLU A 147 -9.43 -13.91 5.26
C GLU A 147 -9.79 -12.89 4.17
N GLY A 148 -9.13 -13.02 3.02
CA GLY A 148 -9.29 -12.15 1.86
C GLY A 148 -8.37 -10.92 1.87
N ASP A 149 -8.41 -10.14 0.80
CA ASP A 149 -7.55 -8.95 0.66
C ASP A 149 -8.13 -7.75 1.42
N VAL A 150 -7.83 -7.66 2.72
CA VAL A 150 -8.21 -6.52 3.57
C VAL A 150 -7.41 -5.28 3.24
N PHE A 151 -6.12 -5.43 2.92
CA PHE A 151 -5.26 -4.30 2.59
C PHE A 151 -5.72 -3.59 1.33
N GLY A 152 -5.89 -4.32 0.22
CA GLY A 152 -6.30 -3.74 -1.05
C GLY A 152 -7.61 -2.98 -0.92
N LYS A 153 -8.59 -3.55 -0.20
CA LYS A 153 -9.87 -2.85 0.09
C LYS A 153 -9.68 -1.56 0.87
N ILE A 154 -8.85 -1.55 1.92
CA ILE A 154 -8.55 -0.31 2.68
C ILE A 154 -7.87 0.71 1.78
N TYR A 155 -6.89 0.28 0.98
CA TYR A 155 -6.15 1.16 0.08
C TYR A 155 -7.05 1.76 -1.01
N GLU A 156 -7.88 0.95 -1.66
CA GLU A 156 -8.91 1.36 -2.62
C GLU A 156 -9.94 2.31 -2.00
N TYR A 157 -10.39 2.02 -0.76
CA TYR A 157 -11.33 2.88 -0.04
C TYR A 157 -10.73 4.26 0.20
N PHE A 158 -9.48 4.33 0.69
CA PHE A 158 -8.78 5.59 0.91
C PHE A 158 -8.54 6.35 -0.40
N LEU A 159 -8.11 5.67 -1.47
CA LEU A 159 -7.98 6.26 -2.80
C LEU A 159 -9.30 6.89 -3.28
N GLY A 160 -10.40 6.14 -3.21
CA GLY A 160 -11.72 6.64 -3.60
C GLY A 160 -12.20 7.82 -2.76
N LYS A 161 -11.93 7.82 -1.45
CA LYS A 161 -12.27 8.94 -0.56
C LYS A 161 -11.45 10.19 -0.83
N PHE A 162 -10.14 10.05 -1.02
CA PHE A 162 -9.29 11.18 -1.39
C PHE A 162 -9.67 11.73 -2.76
N ALA A 163 -9.90 10.87 -3.75
CA ALA A 163 -10.38 11.29 -5.07
C ALA A 163 -11.72 12.03 -5.01
N ALA A 164 -12.69 11.56 -4.22
CA ALA A 164 -13.96 12.26 -4.03
C ALA A 164 -13.80 13.62 -3.34
N SER A 165 -12.79 13.77 -2.47
CA SER A 165 -12.47 15.04 -1.82
C SER A 165 -11.79 16.04 -2.76
N GLU A 166 -10.91 15.55 -3.65
CA GLU A 166 -10.15 16.34 -4.62
C GLU A 166 -10.98 16.71 -5.87
N GLY A 167 -11.83 15.79 -6.34
CA GLY A 167 -12.69 15.94 -7.52
C GLY A 167 -13.70 17.08 -7.46
N LYS A 168 -13.94 17.67 -6.28
CA LYS A 168 -14.71 18.91 -6.13
C LYS A 168 -14.06 20.13 -6.79
N LYS A 169 -12.81 20.02 -7.26
CA LYS A 169 -12.04 21.11 -7.90
C LYS A 169 -11.68 20.87 -9.37
N GLY A 170 -12.23 19.85 -10.03
CA GLY A 170 -12.10 19.65 -11.49
C GLY A 170 -10.80 18.99 -11.97
N GLY A 171 -10.36 17.91 -11.30
CA GLY A 171 -9.18 17.11 -11.67
C GLY A 171 -9.49 15.66 -12.10
N GLU A 172 -8.43 14.86 -12.26
CA GLU A 172 -8.44 13.43 -12.68
C GLU A 172 -9.55 12.59 -12.02
N PHE A 173 -10.28 11.83 -12.83
CA PHE A 173 -11.43 11.04 -12.38
C PHE A 173 -10.98 9.66 -11.89
N PHE A 174 -11.32 9.32 -10.65
CA PHE A 174 -11.22 7.95 -10.14
C PHE A 174 -12.38 7.12 -10.67
N THR A 175 -12.10 6.01 -11.36
CA THR A 175 -13.13 5.09 -11.84
C THR A 175 -13.67 4.27 -10.67
N PRO A 176 -14.96 4.36 -10.31
CA PRO A 176 -15.51 3.60 -9.20
C PRO A 176 -15.34 2.09 -9.39
N THR A 177 -15.11 1.36 -8.29
CA THR A 177 -14.88 -0.09 -8.31
C THR A 177 -15.97 -0.87 -9.05
N SER A 178 -17.24 -0.42 -8.99
CA SER A 178 -18.34 -1.05 -9.72
C SER A 178 -18.18 -0.99 -11.24
N ILE A 179 -17.64 0.12 -11.77
CA ILE A 179 -17.40 0.31 -13.20
C ILE A 179 -16.16 -0.46 -13.64
N VAL A 180 -15.09 -0.40 -12.83
CA VAL A 180 -13.88 -1.21 -13.05
C VAL A 180 -14.25 -2.69 -13.12
N LYS A 181 -14.99 -3.20 -12.13
CA LYS A 181 -15.45 -4.58 -12.09
C LYS A 181 -16.27 -4.96 -13.31
N LEU A 182 -17.26 -4.14 -13.69
CA LEU A 182 -18.05 -4.39 -14.88
C LEU A 182 -17.18 -4.54 -16.14
N ILE A 183 -16.22 -3.63 -16.34
CA ILE A 183 -15.35 -3.65 -17.52
C ILE A 183 -14.48 -4.90 -17.53
N VAL A 184 -13.85 -5.24 -16.41
CA VAL A 184 -12.97 -6.42 -16.32
C VAL A 184 -13.78 -7.72 -16.45
N ASP A 185 -14.97 -7.81 -15.85
CA ASP A 185 -15.87 -8.97 -15.95
C ASP A 185 -16.35 -9.18 -17.40
N VAL A 186 -16.49 -8.11 -18.20
CA VAL A 186 -16.83 -8.20 -19.64
C VAL A 186 -15.64 -8.64 -20.49
N ILE A 187 -14.43 -8.21 -20.13
CA ILE A 187 -13.19 -8.53 -20.88
C ILE A 187 -12.71 -9.95 -20.58
N GLU A 188 -12.92 -10.43 -19.35
CA GLU A 188 -12.45 -11.73 -18.84
C GLU A 188 -10.94 -11.98 -19.07
N PRO A 189 -10.03 -11.11 -18.59
CA PRO A 189 -8.62 -11.22 -18.90
C PRO A 189 -7.92 -12.30 -18.05
N PHE A 190 -8.08 -13.57 -18.41
CA PHE A 190 -7.50 -14.71 -17.66
C PHE A 190 -5.99 -14.92 -17.89
N HIS A 191 -5.45 -14.42 -19.00
CA HIS A 191 -4.03 -14.48 -19.32
C HIS A 191 -3.63 -13.43 -20.37
N GLY A 192 -2.33 -13.19 -20.52
CA GLY A 192 -1.77 -12.35 -21.58
C GLY A 192 -1.36 -10.96 -21.10
N ARG A 193 -1.46 -9.98 -21.99
CA ARG A 193 -0.99 -8.61 -21.74
C ARG A 193 -2.19 -7.68 -21.63
N ILE A 194 -2.29 -6.99 -20.51
CA ILE A 194 -3.32 -5.97 -20.28
C ILE A 194 -2.65 -4.61 -20.44
N TYR A 195 -3.24 -3.78 -21.30
CA TYR A 195 -2.74 -2.44 -21.57
C TYR A 195 -3.81 -1.41 -21.24
N ASP A 196 -3.46 -0.45 -20.39
CA ASP A 196 -4.30 0.71 -20.08
C ASP A 196 -3.51 2.01 -20.36
N PRO A 197 -3.87 2.77 -21.41
CA PRO A 197 -3.14 3.98 -21.82
C PRO A 197 -3.40 5.19 -20.91
N ALA A 198 -4.31 5.10 -19.94
CA ALA A 198 -4.62 6.14 -18.97
C ALA A 198 -5.00 5.49 -17.63
N CYS A 199 -4.06 4.73 -17.06
CA CYS A 199 -4.34 3.76 -16.01
C CYS A 199 -4.73 4.38 -14.67
N GLY A 200 -4.59 5.70 -14.50
CA GLY A 200 -4.85 6.37 -13.22
C GLY A 200 -4.07 5.68 -12.11
N SER A 201 -4.74 5.40 -10.99
CA SER A 201 -4.17 4.67 -9.85
C SER A 201 -4.12 3.14 -10.03
N GLY A 202 -4.30 2.61 -11.26
CA GLY A 202 -4.14 1.18 -11.55
C GLY A 202 -5.35 0.29 -11.22
N GLY A 203 -6.53 0.85 -10.99
CA GLY A 203 -7.72 0.08 -10.56
C GLY A 203 -8.09 -1.07 -11.50
N MET A 204 -7.95 -0.87 -12.82
CA MET A 204 -8.19 -1.93 -13.82
C MET A 204 -7.22 -3.11 -13.65
N PHE A 205 -5.97 -2.86 -13.27
CA PHE A 205 -4.96 -3.91 -13.07
C PHE A 205 -5.26 -4.72 -11.82
N VAL A 206 -5.60 -4.04 -10.71
CA VAL A 206 -5.99 -4.69 -9.45
C VAL A 206 -7.17 -5.64 -9.67
N GLN A 207 -8.22 -5.16 -10.33
CA GLN A 207 -9.40 -5.99 -10.58
C GLN A 207 -9.14 -7.12 -11.57
N SER A 208 -8.28 -6.91 -12.58
CA SER A 208 -7.87 -7.97 -13.50
C SER A 208 -7.07 -9.07 -12.81
N ALA A 209 -6.15 -8.69 -11.91
CA ALA A 209 -5.43 -9.64 -11.06
C ALA A 209 -6.40 -10.43 -10.18
N ARG A 210 -7.37 -9.74 -9.57
CA ARG A 210 -8.37 -10.36 -8.68
C ARG A 210 -9.18 -11.44 -9.36
N ILE A 211 -9.63 -11.25 -10.60
CA ILE A 211 -10.37 -12.30 -11.34
C ILE A 211 -9.50 -13.56 -11.49
N VAL A 212 -8.22 -13.41 -11.82
CA VAL A 212 -7.30 -14.55 -11.95
C VAL A 212 -7.11 -15.28 -10.61
N GLU A 213 -7.02 -14.54 -9.51
CA GLU A 213 -6.94 -15.11 -8.15
C GLU A 213 -8.23 -15.85 -7.76
N GLU A 214 -9.39 -15.28 -8.07
CA GLU A 214 -10.70 -15.91 -7.83
C GLU A 214 -10.87 -17.21 -8.62
N HIS A 215 -10.12 -17.38 -9.72
CA HIS A 215 -10.02 -18.62 -10.49
C HIS A 215 -8.91 -19.58 -10.01
N GLY A 216 -8.31 -19.31 -8.85
CA GLY A 216 -7.28 -20.17 -8.24
C GLY A 216 -5.92 -20.14 -8.96
N GLN A 217 -5.67 -19.10 -9.75
CA GLN A 217 -4.41 -18.91 -10.47
C GLN A 217 -3.62 -17.73 -9.89
N ARG A 218 -2.31 -17.70 -10.13
CA ARG A 218 -1.45 -16.59 -9.69
C ARG A 218 -1.39 -15.53 -10.79
N PRO A 219 -1.78 -14.27 -10.54
CA PRO A 219 -1.75 -13.22 -11.55
C PRO A 219 -0.38 -13.01 -12.19
N THR A 220 0.69 -13.09 -11.40
CA THR A 220 2.08 -12.92 -11.85
C THR A 220 2.52 -13.96 -12.88
N ASP A 221 1.91 -15.15 -12.90
CA ASP A 221 2.21 -16.19 -13.90
C ASP A 221 1.40 -16.02 -15.19
N ARG A 222 0.30 -15.28 -15.13
CA ARG A 222 -0.74 -15.27 -16.17
C ARG A 222 -0.83 -13.94 -16.90
N LEU A 223 -0.58 -12.84 -16.20
CA LEU A 223 -0.80 -11.48 -16.67
C LEU A 223 0.48 -10.67 -16.69
N THR A 224 0.59 -9.82 -17.69
CA THR A 224 1.57 -8.73 -17.75
C THR A 224 0.82 -7.41 -17.91
N PHE A 225 0.98 -6.52 -16.94
CA PHE A 225 0.36 -5.20 -16.97
C PHE A 225 1.27 -4.18 -17.66
N ARG A 226 0.67 -3.32 -18.47
CA ARG A 226 1.33 -2.16 -19.09
C ARG A 226 0.42 -0.95 -18.94
N GLY A 227 0.89 0.08 -18.28
CA GLY A 227 0.13 1.30 -18.01
C GLY A 227 0.85 2.54 -18.48
N LEU A 228 0.09 3.55 -18.91
CA LEU A 228 0.54 4.92 -19.05
C LEU A 228 -0.34 5.82 -18.18
N GLU A 229 0.28 6.79 -17.52
CA GLU A 229 -0.42 7.83 -16.78
C GLU A 229 0.38 9.14 -16.94
N LYS A 230 -0.33 10.24 -17.11
CA LYS A 230 0.25 11.57 -17.33
C LYS A 230 0.78 12.17 -16.03
N ASN A 231 0.07 11.96 -14.93
CA ASN A 231 0.38 12.59 -13.65
C ASN A 231 1.39 11.78 -12.85
N ALA A 232 2.55 12.40 -12.57
CA ALA A 232 3.63 11.74 -11.83
C ALA A 232 3.21 11.28 -10.43
N THR A 233 2.31 12.00 -9.75
CA THR A 233 1.78 11.59 -8.45
C THR A 233 0.89 10.37 -8.58
N THR A 234 -0.01 10.38 -9.57
CA THR A 234 -0.91 9.25 -9.86
C THR A 234 -0.14 8.00 -10.28
N ILE A 235 0.96 8.15 -11.04
CA ILE A 235 1.90 7.06 -11.35
C ILE A 235 2.46 6.42 -10.07
N ARG A 236 2.86 7.23 -9.08
CA ARG A 236 3.38 6.70 -7.82
C ARG A 236 2.30 5.92 -7.06
N LEU A 237 1.06 6.42 -7.05
CA LEU A 237 -0.08 5.73 -6.44
C LEU A 237 -0.41 4.41 -7.14
N ALA A 238 -0.26 4.32 -8.47
CA ALA A 238 -0.49 3.10 -9.24
C ALA A 238 0.58 2.02 -9.04
N LYS A 239 1.81 2.44 -8.69
CA LYS A 239 2.94 1.54 -8.43
C LYS A 239 2.95 0.97 -7.01
N MET A 240 2.39 1.69 -6.05
CA MET A 240 2.22 1.26 -4.65
C MET A 240 1.00 0.34 -4.52
#